data_AF-U2JPF5-F1
#
_entry.id   AF-U2JPF5-F1
#
_cell.length_a   1.000
_cell.length_b   1.000
_cell.length_c   1.000
_cell.angle_alpha   90.00
_cell.angle_beta   90.00
_cell.angle_gamma   90.00
#
_symmetry.space_group_name_H-M   'P 1'
#
loop_
_entity.id
_entity.type
_entity.pdbx_description
1 polymer ?
#
loop_
_entity_poly.entity_id
_entity_poly.type
_entity_poly.pdbx_seq_one_letter_code
_entity_poly.pdbx_strand_id
1 'polypeptide(L)'
;MSNYQYPWEEIFQDCADLITVQIRDGKNVPETFPQLYQLFEKWYTEREKKVPEQRHFIRKMREELGVESGKKKIQPYLYAFVGKYDKMSLELLAEGTALSMVSNASWLFVRLRSKISSTTDKKNTHFYYLSRKLKEKFPQDILFLSFDVDTLVILCKNEESKNRVQSHFHSIEEEQSV
;
A
#
# COMPACT_ATOMS: atom_id res chain seq x y z
N MET A 1 1.36 -30.52 -22.05
CA MET A 1 1.49 -29.45 -21.03
C MET A 1 0.33 -29.63 -20.07
N SER A 2 0.57 -30.10 -18.85
CA SER A 2 -0.51 -30.26 -17.87
C SER A 2 -1.05 -28.89 -17.49
N ASN A 3 -2.31 -28.61 -17.81
CA ASN A 3 -3.10 -27.57 -17.17
C ASN A 3 -3.30 -27.96 -15.70
N TYR A 4 -2.25 -27.81 -14.87
CA TYR A 4 -2.43 -27.85 -13.43
C TYR A 4 -3.15 -26.56 -13.03
N GLN A 5 -4.46 -26.66 -12.92
CA GLN A 5 -5.30 -25.59 -12.43
C GLN A 5 -5.21 -25.61 -10.90
N TYR A 6 -4.28 -24.83 -10.34
CA TYR A 6 -4.28 -24.55 -8.91
C TYR A 6 -5.60 -23.83 -8.54
N PRO A 7 -6.15 -24.06 -7.34
CA PRO A 7 -7.33 -23.35 -6.86
C PRO A 7 -6.95 -21.91 -6.46
N TRP A 8 -6.75 -21.03 -7.45
CA TRP A 8 -6.19 -19.70 -7.21
C TRP A 8 -7.03 -18.84 -6.28
N GLU A 9 -8.36 -18.93 -6.33
CA GLU A 9 -9.24 -18.20 -5.41
C GLU A 9 -9.00 -18.61 -3.95
N GLU A 10 -8.85 -19.90 -3.68
CA GLU A 10 -8.50 -20.40 -2.33
C GLU A 10 -7.10 -19.94 -1.92
N ILE A 11 -6.12 -20.01 -2.83
CA ILE A 11 -4.75 -19.55 -2.58
C ILE A 11 -4.73 -18.06 -2.21
N PHE A 12 -5.52 -17.22 -2.89
CA PHE A 12 -5.60 -15.80 -2.59
C PHE A 12 -6.22 -15.53 -1.22
N GLN A 13 -7.28 -16.26 -0.85
CA GLN A 13 -7.87 -16.16 0.49
C GLN A 13 -6.90 -16.62 1.57
N ASP A 14 -6.24 -17.76 1.38
CA ASP A 14 -5.22 -18.27 2.29
C ASP A 14 -4.06 -17.27 2.45
N CYS A 15 -3.63 -16.62 1.36
CA CYS A 15 -2.65 -15.55 1.41
C CYS A 15 -3.15 -14.35 2.22
N ALA A 16 -4.41 -13.93 2.05
CA ALA A 16 -5.01 -12.84 2.80
C ALA A 16 -5.05 -13.16 4.30
N ASP A 17 -5.44 -14.39 4.66
CA ASP A 17 -5.45 -14.87 6.03
C ASP A 17 -4.04 -14.92 6.63
N LEU A 18 -3.08 -15.45 5.88
CA LEU A 18 -1.67 -15.51 6.27
C LEU A 18 -1.13 -14.11 6.59
N ILE A 19 -1.36 -13.13 5.71
CA ILE A 19 -0.94 -11.74 5.90
C ILE A 19 -1.64 -11.12 7.11
N THR A 20 -2.96 -11.36 7.25
CA THR A 20 -3.75 -10.87 8.39
C THR A 20 -3.20 -11.38 9.72
N VAL A 21 -2.79 -12.66 9.77
CA VAL A 21 -2.15 -13.26 10.94
C VAL A 21 -0.79 -12.62 11.23
N GLN A 22 0.06 -12.40 10.21
CA GLN A 22 1.34 -11.70 10.42
C GLN A 22 1.13 -10.32 11.07
N ILE A 23 0.20 -9.54 10.53
CA ILE A 23 -0.12 -8.19 11.05
C ILE A 23 -0.64 -8.26 12.47
N ARG A 24 -1.58 -9.17 12.76
CA ARG A 24 -2.19 -9.33 14.08
C ARG A 24 -1.15 -9.72 15.12
N ASP A 25 -0.23 -10.62 14.77
CA ASP A 25 0.80 -11.12 15.67
C ASP A 25 2.00 -10.14 15.78
N GLY A 26 1.94 -8.97 15.14
CA GLY A 26 3.01 -7.96 15.18
C GLY A 26 4.29 -8.38 14.44
N LYS A 27 4.19 -9.34 13.52
CA LYS A 27 5.31 -9.83 12.71
C LYS A 27 5.52 -8.96 11.47
N ASN A 28 6.72 -9.07 10.88
CA ASN A 28 7.05 -8.34 9.67
C ASN A 28 6.21 -8.83 8.49
N VAL A 29 5.43 -7.93 7.90
CA VAL A 29 4.72 -8.17 6.64
C VAL A 29 5.74 -8.24 5.51
N PRO A 30 5.67 -9.23 4.60
CA PRO A 30 6.63 -9.37 3.50
C PRO A 30 6.78 -8.08 2.68
N GLU A 31 8.01 -7.72 2.37
CA GLU A 31 8.32 -6.56 1.55
C GLU A 31 8.46 -6.92 0.08
N THR A 32 8.76 -8.19 -0.24
CA THR A 32 8.97 -8.66 -1.61
C THR A 32 8.20 -9.95 -1.91
N PHE A 33 7.95 -10.21 -3.21
CA PHE A 33 7.29 -11.45 -3.64
C PHE A 33 8.02 -12.74 -3.23
N PRO A 34 9.37 -12.83 -3.30
CA PRO A 34 10.08 -13.99 -2.78
C PRO A 34 9.85 -14.24 -1.28
N GLN A 35 9.85 -13.19 -0.45
CA GLN A 35 9.54 -13.32 0.98
C GLN A 35 8.10 -13.79 1.22
N LEU A 36 7.14 -13.24 0.46
CA LEU A 36 5.74 -13.70 0.52
C LEU A 36 5.63 -15.18 0.15
N TYR A 37 6.30 -15.60 -0.91
CA TYR A 37 6.29 -17.00 -1.34
C TYR A 37 6.91 -17.93 -0.30
N GLN A 38 8.06 -17.57 0.28
CA GLN A 38 8.70 -18.38 1.34
C GLN A 38 7.77 -18.57 2.54
N LEU A 39 7.09 -17.50 2.96
CA LEU A 39 6.13 -17.56 4.06
C LEU A 39 4.94 -18.46 3.71
N PHE A 40 4.39 -18.32 2.50
CA PHE A 40 3.28 -19.11 1.99
C PHE A 40 3.63 -20.59 1.83
N GLU A 41 4.79 -20.91 1.24
CA GLU A 41 5.30 -22.27 1.04
C GLU A 41 5.43 -23.01 2.37
N LYS A 42 6.01 -22.35 3.38
CA LYS A 42 6.07 -22.91 4.74
C LYS A 42 4.68 -23.19 5.29
N TRP A 43 3.77 -22.23 5.19
CA TRP A 43 2.39 -22.34 5.73
C TRP A 43 1.58 -23.46 5.05
N TYR A 44 1.76 -23.66 3.74
CA TYR A 44 1.12 -24.74 2.97
C TYR A 44 1.74 -26.10 3.28
N THR A 45 3.08 -26.17 3.36
CA THR A 45 3.80 -27.41 3.65
C THR A 45 3.42 -27.96 5.03
N GLU A 46 3.33 -27.11 6.04
CA GLU A 46 2.88 -27.47 7.40
C GLU A 46 1.43 -28.01 7.43
N ARG A 47 0.63 -27.75 6.40
CA ARG A 47 -0.77 -28.18 6.27
C ARG A 47 -0.95 -29.28 5.23
N GLU A 48 0.13 -29.86 4.74
CA GLU A 48 0.13 -30.90 3.70
C GLU A 48 -0.63 -30.46 2.41
N LYS A 49 -0.71 -29.15 2.17
CA LYS A 49 -1.31 -28.59 0.95
C LYS A 49 -0.29 -28.59 -0.19
N LYS A 50 -0.78 -28.74 -1.43
CA LYS A 50 0.06 -28.67 -2.63
C LYS A 50 0.54 -27.23 -2.87
N VAL A 51 1.85 -27.03 -2.85
CA VAL A 51 2.47 -25.73 -3.11
C VAL A 51 2.59 -25.48 -4.63
N PRO A 52 2.02 -24.39 -5.19
CA PRO A 52 2.31 -23.96 -6.55
C PRO A 52 3.76 -23.56 -6.73
N GLU A 53 4.32 -23.82 -7.93
CA GLU A 53 5.66 -23.34 -8.26
C GLU A 53 5.78 -21.81 -8.09
N GLN A 54 6.90 -21.38 -7.51
CA GLN A 54 7.18 -19.96 -7.20
C GLN A 54 6.90 -19.01 -8.37
N ARG A 55 7.32 -19.36 -9.59
CA ARG A 55 7.09 -18.52 -10.77
C ARG A 55 5.60 -18.29 -11.05
N HIS A 56 4.77 -19.32 -10.91
CA HIS A 56 3.33 -19.24 -11.12
C HIS A 56 2.66 -18.43 -10.02
N PHE A 57 3.03 -18.68 -8.76
CA PHE A 57 2.54 -17.94 -7.61
C PHE A 57 2.83 -16.44 -7.71
N ILE A 58 4.09 -16.07 -7.95
CA ILE A 58 4.50 -14.66 -8.03
C ILE A 58 3.78 -13.96 -9.17
N ARG A 59 3.63 -14.60 -10.33
CA ARG A 59 2.88 -14.03 -11.45
C ARG A 59 1.43 -13.76 -11.06
N LYS A 60 0.76 -14.73 -10.44
CA LYS A 60 -0.65 -14.62 -10.07
C LYS A 60 -0.91 -13.64 -8.93
N MET A 61 -0.09 -13.64 -7.89
CA MET A 61 -0.16 -12.64 -6.83
C MET A 61 0.13 -11.23 -7.37
N ARG A 62 1.04 -11.06 -8.33
CA ARG A 62 1.29 -9.76 -8.94
C ARG A 62 0.07 -9.23 -9.69
N GLU A 63 -0.59 -10.09 -10.46
CA GLU A 63 -1.86 -9.78 -11.15
C GLU A 63 -2.94 -9.39 -10.12
N GLU A 64 -3.14 -10.21 -9.09
CA GLU A 64 -4.16 -10.01 -8.06
C GLU A 64 -3.96 -8.71 -7.26
N LEU A 65 -2.71 -8.42 -6.89
CA LEU A 65 -2.35 -7.22 -6.14
C LEU A 65 -2.27 -5.96 -7.02
N GLY A 66 -2.32 -6.08 -8.35
CA GLY A 66 -2.16 -4.96 -9.28
C GLY A 66 -0.76 -4.33 -9.28
N VAL A 67 0.27 -5.07 -8.87
CA VAL A 67 1.65 -4.54 -8.76
C VAL A 67 2.33 -4.48 -10.12
N GLU A 68 2.86 -3.31 -10.49
CA GLU A 68 3.59 -3.13 -11.76
C GLU A 68 4.79 -4.04 -11.92
N SER A 69 5.12 -4.34 -13.18
CA SER A 69 6.42 -4.93 -13.51
C SER A 69 7.57 -4.03 -13.03
N GLY A 70 8.60 -4.62 -12.44
CA GLY A 70 9.77 -3.91 -11.92
C GLY A 70 9.64 -3.36 -10.49
N LYS A 71 8.41 -3.20 -9.94
CA LYS A 71 8.24 -2.85 -8.53
C LYS A 71 8.61 -4.03 -7.63
N LYS A 72 9.57 -3.78 -6.73
CA LYS A 72 10.10 -4.77 -5.77
C LYS A 72 9.36 -4.76 -4.43
N LYS A 73 9.05 -3.57 -3.91
CA LYS A 73 8.33 -3.38 -2.65
C LYS A 73 6.84 -3.61 -2.85
N ILE A 74 6.27 -4.54 -2.09
CA ILE A 74 4.87 -4.97 -2.20
C ILE A 74 4.07 -4.74 -0.92
N GLN A 75 4.72 -4.34 0.17
CA GLN A 75 4.11 -4.24 1.49
C GLN A 75 2.82 -3.37 1.52
N PRO A 76 2.76 -2.18 0.88
CA PRO A 76 1.52 -1.39 0.84
C PRO A 76 0.37 -2.12 0.15
N TYR A 77 0.66 -2.89 -0.90
CA TYR A 77 -0.33 -3.68 -1.65
C TYR A 77 -0.85 -4.83 -0.80
N LEU A 78 0.00 -5.45 0.03
CA LEU A 78 -0.44 -6.51 0.96
C LEU A 78 -1.36 -5.96 2.04
N TYR A 79 -1.07 -4.79 2.63
CA TYR A 79 -1.98 -4.13 3.57
C TYR A 79 -3.32 -3.77 2.92
N ALA A 80 -3.29 -3.22 1.70
CA ALA A 80 -4.49 -2.90 0.93
C ALA A 80 -5.29 -4.14 0.55
N PHE A 81 -4.61 -5.25 0.24
CA PHE A 81 -5.21 -6.53 -0.09
C PHE A 81 -6.04 -7.08 1.07
N VAL A 82 -5.54 -6.99 2.31
CA VAL A 82 -6.26 -7.43 3.52
C VAL A 82 -7.09 -6.33 4.21
N GLY A 83 -7.15 -5.13 3.64
CA GLY A 83 -7.92 -4.01 4.18
C GLY A 83 -7.43 -3.47 5.54
N LYS A 84 -6.16 -3.69 5.91
CA LYS A 84 -5.57 -3.27 7.20
C LYS A 84 -4.83 -1.94 7.11
N TYR A 85 -5.50 -0.93 6.55
CA TYR A 85 -4.93 0.41 6.35
C TYR A 85 -4.60 1.14 7.66
N ASP A 86 -5.33 0.87 8.74
CA ASP A 86 -5.06 1.44 10.07
C ASP A 86 -3.66 1.09 10.58
N LYS A 87 -3.15 -0.09 10.18
CA LYS A 87 -1.83 -0.61 10.57
C LYS A 87 -0.68 -0.10 9.70
N MET A 88 -0.97 0.51 8.55
CA MET A 88 0.07 1.10 7.69
C MET A 88 0.65 2.36 8.33
N SER A 89 1.96 2.59 8.30
CA SER A 89 2.51 3.91 8.70
C SER A 89 2.11 5.01 7.70
N LEU A 90 2.37 6.27 8.04
CA LEU A 90 2.12 7.37 7.10
C LEU A 90 2.95 7.19 5.83
N GLU A 91 4.19 6.74 5.98
CA GLU A 91 5.15 6.50 4.89
C GLU A 91 4.63 5.41 3.95
N LEU A 92 4.07 4.32 4.49
CA LEU A 92 3.45 3.26 3.68
C LEU A 92 2.17 3.72 2.99
N LEU A 93 1.37 4.59 3.61
CA LEU A 93 0.18 5.16 2.98
C LEU A 93 0.54 6.18 1.89
N ALA A 94 1.60 6.95 2.09
CA ALA A 94 2.10 7.88 1.09
C ALA A 94 2.79 7.17 -0.07
N GLU A 95 3.26 5.94 0.12
CA GLU A 95 3.90 5.14 -0.94
C GLU A 95 2.96 4.99 -2.15
N GLY A 96 3.46 5.39 -3.32
CA GLY A 96 2.74 5.44 -4.60
C GLY A 96 1.57 6.42 -4.67
N THR A 97 1.58 7.44 -3.84
CA THR A 97 0.94 8.71 -4.19
C THR A 97 1.85 9.55 -5.11
N ALA A 98 1.35 10.68 -5.60
CA ALA A 98 2.11 11.68 -6.32
C ALA A 98 1.70 13.06 -5.81
N LEU A 99 2.67 13.84 -5.36
CA LEU A 99 2.44 15.20 -4.87
C LEU A 99 2.46 16.18 -6.06
N SER A 100 1.47 17.08 -6.11
CA SER A 100 1.37 18.18 -7.06
C SER A 100 1.16 19.49 -6.31
N MET A 101 1.77 20.56 -6.83
CA MET A 101 1.85 21.87 -6.16
C MET A 101 1.18 22.97 -6.98
N VAL A 102 0.71 24.00 -6.28
CA VAL A 102 0.30 25.28 -6.86
C VAL A 102 1.19 26.36 -6.26
N SER A 103 1.96 27.06 -7.11
CA SER A 103 3.06 27.95 -6.71
C SER A 103 2.65 29.12 -5.82
N ASN A 104 1.39 29.55 -5.88
CA ASN A 104 0.89 30.73 -5.15
C ASN A 104 -0.18 30.40 -4.10
N ALA A 105 -0.27 29.14 -3.68
CA ALA A 105 -1.32 28.70 -2.75
C ALA A 105 -0.73 27.82 -1.65
N SER A 106 -1.29 27.91 -0.44
CA SER A 106 -1.00 26.97 0.66
C SER A 106 -1.68 25.61 0.46
N TRP A 107 -1.88 25.19 -0.79
CA TRP A 107 -2.59 23.98 -1.18
C TRP A 107 -1.61 22.95 -1.73
N LEU A 108 -1.78 21.70 -1.30
CA LEU A 108 -1.11 20.54 -1.86
C LEU A 108 -2.15 19.55 -2.38
N PHE A 109 -1.83 18.90 -3.49
CA PHE A 109 -2.66 17.87 -4.10
C PHE A 109 -1.88 16.56 -4.10
N VAL A 110 -2.42 15.55 -3.44
CA VAL A 110 -1.84 14.21 -3.35
C VAL A 110 -2.72 13.28 -4.17
N ARG A 111 -2.21 12.81 -5.30
CA ARG A 111 -2.94 11.88 -6.17
C ARG A 111 -2.54 10.45 -5.89
N LEU A 112 -3.51 9.54 -5.81
CA LEU A 112 -3.23 8.12 -5.76
C LEU A 112 -2.76 7.68 -7.14
N ARG A 113 -1.61 7.00 -7.26
CA ARG A 113 -1.31 6.30 -8.50
C ARG A 113 -2.29 5.13 -8.59
N SER A 114 -2.97 5.01 -9.73
CA SER A 114 -4.10 4.09 -9.97
C SER A 114 -3.86 2.61 -9.65
N LYS A 115 -2.62 2.25 -9.33
CA LYS A 115 -2.12 0.89 -9.21
C LYS A 115 -2.12 0.36 -7.78
N ILE A 116 -2.31 1.22 -6.77
CA ILE A 116 -2.37 0.81 -5.36
C ILE A 116 -3.75 0.29 -4.94
N SER A 117 -4.80 0.66 -5.67
CA SER A 117 -6.17 0.33 -5.27
C SER A 117 -7.10 0.23 -6.49
N SER A 118 -7.75 -0.92 -6.62
CA SER A 118 -8.61 -1.25 -7.77
C SER A 118 -10.06 -0.78 -7.62
N THR A 119 -10.56 -0.60 -6.40
CA THR A 119 -11.98 -0.23 -6.15
C THR A 119 -12.10 1.12 -5.46
N THR A 120 -13.22 1.82 -5.72
CA THR A 120 -13.53 3.12 -5.10
C THR A 120 -13.51 3.03 -3.57
N ASP A 121 -14.10 1.98 -2.98
CA ASP A 121 -14.12 1.81 -1.53
C ASP A 121 -12.72 1.67 -0.92
N LYS A 122 -11.83 0.91 -1.58
CA LYS A 122 -10.44 0.78 -1.16
C LYS A 122 -9.68 2.10 -1.29
N LYS A 123 -9.93 2.89 -2.34
CA LYS A 123 -9.34 4.23 -2.51
C LYS A 123 -9.81 5.20 -1.42
N ASN A 124 -11.11 5.24 -1.15
CA ASN A 124 -11.70 6.08 -0.11
C ASN A 124 -11.15 5.70 1.28
N THR A 125 -11.04 4.41 1.56
CA THR A 125 -10.48 3.90 2.82
C THR A 125 -9.02 4.30 2.94
N HIS A 126 -8.23 4.13 1.89
CA HIS A 126 -6.83 4.54 1.87
C HIS A 126 -6.68 6.04 2.17
N PHE A 127 -7.44 6.92 1.47
CA PHE A 127 -7.37 8.36 1.73
C PHE A 127 -7.90 8.77 3.08
N TYR A 128 -8.90 8.09 3.62
CA TYR A 128 -9.37 8.32 4.99
C TYR A 128 -8.22 8.13 5.99
N TYR A 129 -7.49 7.01 5.90
CA TYR A 129 -6.37 6.73 6.80
C TYR A 129 -5.17 7.64 6.53
N LEU A 130 -4.83 7.91 5.26
CA LEU A 130 -3.76 8.86 4.91
C LEU A 130 -4.04 10.25 5.49
N SER A 131 -5.26 10.76 5.30
CA SER A 131 -5.69 12.05 5.82
C SER A 131 -5.59 12.10 7.35
N ARG A 132 -6.07 11.06 8.02
CA ARG A 132 -6.00 10.96 9.47
C ARG A 132 -4.55 11.02 9.97
N LYS A 133 -3.64 10.22 9.40
CA LYS A 133 -2.24 10.18 9.83
C LYS A 133 -1.48 11.47 9.49
N LEU A 134 -1.82 12.13 8.38
CA LEU A 134 -1.31 13.46 8.07
C LEU A 134 -1.74 14.47 9.14
N LYS A 135 -3.01 14.46 9.55
CA LYS A 135 -3.51 15.37 10.58
C LYS A 135 -2.90 15.08 11.95
N GLU A 136 -2.63 13.82 12.28
CA GLU A 136 -1.93 13.42 13.51
C GLU A 136 -0.46 13.90 13.51
N LYS A 137 0.25 13.80 12.38
CA LYS A 137 1.67 14.22 12.26
C LYS A 137 1.84 15.74 12.17
N PHE A 138 0.91 16.42 11.50
CA PHE A 138 0.98 17.84 11.19
C PHE A 138 -0.24 18.62 11.74
N PRO A 139 -0.53 18.54 13.05
CA PRO A 139 -1.79 19.04 13.62
C PRO A 139 -1.95 20.56 13.48
N GLN A 140 -0.84 21.30 13.56
CA GLN A 140 -0.77 22.77 13.51
C GLN A 140 -0.50 23.32 12.10
N ASP A 141 0.03 22.49 11.22
CA ASP A 141 0.41 22.87 9.86
C ASP A 141 -0.74 22.70 8.85
N ILE A 142 -1.63 21.73 9.08
CA ILE A 142 -2.76 21.42 8.20
C ILE A 142 -4.04 22.01 8.77
N LEU A 143 -4.69 22.91 8.03
CA LEU A 143 -5.99 23.48 8.39
C LEU A 143 -7.15 22.60 7.95
N PHE A 144 -7.06 22.02 6.76
CA PHE A 144 -8.16 21.28 6.16
C PHE A 144 -7.65 20.14 5.25
N LEU A 145 -8.39 19.04 5.24
CA LEU A 145 -8.17 17.86 4.40
C LEU A 145 -9.51 17.47 3.77
N SER A 146 -9.51 17.22 2.47
CA SER A 146 -10.64 16.65 1.75
C SER A 146 -10.13 15.78 0.64
N PHE A 147 -10.83 14.69 0.33
CA PHE A 147 -10.44 13.81 -0.76
C PHE A 147 -11.66 13.38 -1.57
N ASP A 148 -11.41 13.04 -2.82
CA ASP A 148 -12.34 12.36 -3.70
C ASP A 148 -11.82 10.94 -4.04
N VAL A 149 -12.19 10.42 -5.20
CA VAL A 149 -11.84 9.06 -5.64
C VAL A 149 -10.34 8.86 -5.80
N ASP A 150 -9.58 9.86 -6.24
CA ASP A 150 -8.16 9.70 -6.57
C ASP A 150 -7.26 10.86 -6.12
N THR A 151 -7.83 11.91 -5.53
CA THR A 151 -7.12 13.11 -5.13
C THR A 151 -7.45 13.48 -3.69
N LEU A 152 -6.40 13.61 -2.87
CA LEU A 152 -6.43 14.24 -1.56
C LEU A 152 -5.95 15.68 -1.69
N VAL A 153 -6.72 16.61 -1.14
CA VAL A 153 -6.44 18.04 -1.08
C VAL A 153 -6.08 18.41 0.35
N ILE A 154 -4.95 19.09 0.51
CA ILE A 154 -4.41 19.54 1.78
C ILE A 154 -4.32 21.06 1.75
N LEU A 155 -5.02 21.72 2.67
CA LEU A 155 -4.85 23.15 2.93
C LEU A 155 -3.93 23.33 4.15
N CYS A 156 -2.76 23.90 3.91
CA CYS A 156 -1.80 24.25 4.94
C CYS A 156 -2.07 25.64 5.49
N LYS A 157 -1.63 25.88 6.73
CA LYS A 157 -1.80 27.15 7.46
C LYS A 157 -1.11 28.33 6.77
N ASN A 158 0.09 28.08 6.25
CA ASN A 158 0.91 29.06 5.55
C ASN A 158 1.95 28.35 4.67
N GLU A 159 2.76 29.12 3.96
CA GLU A 159 3.82 28.63 3.08
C GLU A 159 4.84 27.75 3.81
N GLU A 160 5.21 28.10 5.04
CA GLU A 160 6.17 27.33 5.84
C GLU A 160 5.62 25.94 6.23
N SER A 161 4.34 25.89 6.61
CA SER A 161 3.61 24.65 6.89
C SER A 161 3.50 23.77 5.65
N LYS A 162 3.23 24.39 4.49
CA LYS A 162 3.22 23.71 3.19
C LYS A 162 4.57 23.07 2.90
N ASN A 163 5.66 23.82 3.07
CA ASN A 163 7.01 23.33 2.83
C ASN A 163 7.37 22.16 3.75
N ARG A 164 6.96 22.18 5.02
CA ARG A 164 7.16 21.04 5.95
C ARG A 164 6.46 19.78 5.48
N VAL A 165 5.17 19.88 5.12
CA VAL A 165 4.40 18.73 4.63
C VAL A 165 5.01 18.22 3.32
N GLN A 166 5.36 19.13 2.41
CA GLN A 166 6.01 18.80 1.14
C GLN A 166 7.34 18.06 1.33
N SER A 167 8.25 18.59 2.15
CA SER A 167 9.54 17.96 2.42
C SER A 167 9.39 16.55 2.96
N HIS A 168 8.32 16.28 3.73
CA HIS A 168 8.05 14.93 4.21
C HIS A 168 7.63 13.97 3.09
N PHE A 169 6.82 14.41 2.13
CA PHE A 169 6.51 13.58 0.95
C PHE A 169 7.75 13.35 0.09
N HIS A 170 8.59 14.37 -0.10
CA HIS A 170 9.84 14.23 -0.86
C HIS A 170 10.83 13.26 -0.22
N SER A 171 11.00 13.30 1.12
CA SER A 171 11.88 12.33 1.80
C SER A 171 11.42 10.89 1.59
N ILE A 172 10.11 10.67 1.52
CA ILE A 172 9.52 9.36 1.24
C ILE A 172 9.80 8.92 -0.21
N GLU A 173 9.76 9.83 -1.19
CA GLU A 173 10.09 9.50 -2.59
C GLU A 173 11.59 9.21 -2.80
N GLU A 174 12.47 9.92 -2.09
CA GLU A 174 13.93 9.74 -2.14
C GLU A 174 14.35 8.39 -1.55
N GLU A 175 13.81 8.00 -0.39
CA GLU A 175 14.05 6.68 0.22
C GLU A 175 13.62 5.49 -0.67
N GLN A 176 12.76 5.74 -1.66
CA GLN A 176 12.26 4.72 -2.59
C GLN A 176 13.07 4.59 -3.88
N SER A 177 13.94 5.55 -4.18
CA SER A 177 14.75 5.59 -5.40
C SER A 177 16.13 4.92 -5.24
N VAL A 178 16.43 4.44 -4.03
CA VAL A 178 17.65 3.71 -3.65
C VAL A 178 17.35 2.21 -3.55
#